data_AF-A0A3M0WKX8-F1
#
_entry.id   AF-A0A3M0WKX8-F1
#
_cell.length_a   1.000
_cell.length_b   1.000
_cell.length_c   1.000
_cell.angle_alpha   90.00
_cell.angle_beta   90.00
_cell.angle_gamma   90.00
#
_symmetry.space_group_name_H-M   'P 1'
#
loop_
_entity.id
_entity.type
_entity.pdbx_description
1 polymer ?
#
loop_
_entity_poly.entity_id
_entity_poly.type
_entity_poly.pdbx_seq_one_letter_code
_entity_poly.pdbx_strand_id
1 'polypeptide(L)' 'MNEIESDVSGTIVKILVENATPVEYNQPLFLIKRD' A
#
# COMPACT_ATOMS: atom_id res chain seq x y z
N MET A 1 14.54 1.53 -6.17
CA MET A 1 13.10 1.35 -5.92
C MET A 1 13.02 0.36 -4.78
N ASN A 2 12.37 0.71 -3.68
CA ASN A 2 12.16 -0.25 -2.60
C ASN A 2 10.89 -1.02 -2.93
N GLU A 3 10.97 -2.34 -2.92
CA GLU A 3 9.81 -3.20 -3.03
C GLU A 3 9.16 -3.31 -1.65
N ILE A 4 7.82 -3.32 -1.62
CA ILE A 4 7.04 -3.50 -0.40
C ILE A 4 6.19 -4.75 -0.61
N GLU A 5 6.47 -5.79 0.17
CA GLU A 5 5.71 -7.03 0.15
C GLU A 5 4.51 -6.92 1.11
N SER A 6 3.38 -7.52 0.72
CA SER A 6 2.20 -7.58 1.58
C SER A 6 2.30 -8.78 2.52
N ASP A 7 2.11 -8.56 3.82
CA ASP A 7 2.05 -9.63 4.82
C ASP A 7 0.76 -10.47 4.74
N VAL A 8 -0.23 -10.02 3.95
CA VAL A 8 -1.55 -10.65 3.85
C VAL A 8 -2.00 -10.83 2.40
N SER A 9 -2.73 -11.92 2.16
CA SER A 9 -3.51 -12.13 0.94
C SER A 9 -4.82 -11.34 0.99
N GLY A 10 -5.28 -10.90 -0.18
CA GLY A 10 -6.54 -10.20 -0.31
C GLY A 10 -6.65 -9.39 -1.60
N THR A 11 -7.70 -8.56 -1.67
CA THR A 11 -7.98 -7.67 -2.80
C THR A 11 -7.67 -6.21 -2.43
N ILE A 12 -6.92 -5.50 -3.28
CA ILE A 12 -6.73 -4.04 -3.13
C ILE A 12 -8.07 -3.34 -3.39
N VAL A 13 -8.60 -2.65 -2.38
CA VAL A 13 -9.84 -1.88 -2.49
C VAL A 13 -9.61 -0.38 -2.67
N LYS A 14 -8.43 0.12 -2.29
CA LYS A 14 -8.05 1.52 -2.51
C LYS A 14 -6.53 1.71 -2.54
N ILE A 15 -6.07 2.60 -3.41
CA ILE A 15 -4.71 3.16 -3.44
C ILE A 15 -4.79 4.55 -2.81
N LEU A 16 -3.94 4.85 -1.82
CA LEU A 16 -4.00 6.07 -1.01
C LEU A 16 -2.93 7.11 -1.38
N VAL A 17 -2.11 6.81 -2.37
CA VAL A 17 -0.88 7.54 -2.74
C VAL A 17 -0.81 7.61 -4.26
N GLU A 18 -0.28 8.72 -4.77
CA GLU A 18 -0.05 8.90 -6.20
C GLU A 18 1.39 8.51 -6.57
N ASN A 19 1.61 8.25 -7.86
CA ASN A 19 2.95 7.93 -8.33
C ASN A 19 3.91 9.10 -8.11
N ALA A 20 5.17 8.80 -7.76
CA ALA A 20 6.23 9.77 -7.51
C ALA A 20 5.97 10.81 -6.39
N THR A 21 4.98 10.60 -5.52
CA THR A 21 4.79 11.43 -4.33
C THR A 21 5.66 10.94 -3.16
N PRO A 22 6.26 11.84 -2.36
CA PRO A 22 6.96 11.48 -1.12
C PRO A 22 6.03 10.75 -0.14
N VAL A 23 6.60 9.83 0.65
CA VAL A 23 5.89 9.11 1.73
C VAL A 23 6.67 9.18 3.03
N GLU A 24 5.94 9.23 4.15
CA GLU A 24 6.49 9.23 5.50
C GLU A 24 6.57 7.80 6.07
N TYR A 25 7.37 7.62 7.13
CA TYR A 25 7.40 6.36 7.86
C TYR A 25 6.01 6.05 8.46
N ASN A 26 5.58 4.79 8.37
CA ASN A 26 4.24 4.31 8.75
C ASN A 26 3.07 4.96 8.01
N GLN A 27 3.29 5.66 6.91
CA GLN A 27 2.20 6.16 6.07
C GLN A 27 1.44 4.98 5.42
N PRO A 28 0.09 4.91 5.54
CA PRO A 28 -0.70 3.92 4.83
C PRO A 28 -0.67 4.13 3.31
N LEU A 29 -0.39 3.07 2.55
CA LEU A 29 -0.29 3.14 1.09
C LEU A 29 -1.50 2.52 0.37
N PHE A 30 -2.00 1.42 0.89
CA PHE A 30 -3.10 0.65 0.29
C PHE A 30 -4.10 0.23 1.35
N LEU A 31 -5.38 0.13 0.96
CA LEU A 31 -6.40 -0.54 1.73
C LEU A 31 -6.66 -1.90 1.10
N ILE A 32 -6.52 -2.97 1.89
CA ILE A 32 -6.70 -4.36 1.44
C ILE A 32 -7.90 -4.95 2.17
N LYS A 33 -8.82 -5.56 1.40
CA LYS A 33 -9.84 -6.45 1.95
C LYS A 33 -9.25 -7.86 1.97
N ARG A 34 -9.06 -8.43 3.15
CA ARG A 34 -8.55 -9.80 3.33
C ARG A 34 -9.56 -10.82 2.77
N ASP A 35 -9.01 -11.93 2.29
CA ASP A 35 -9.79 -13.12 1.94
C ASP A 35 -10.37 -13.81 3.17
#